data_AF-A0A2D7ZRX6-F1
#
_entry.id   AF-A0A2D7ZRX6-F1
#
_cell.length_a   1.000
_cell.length_b   1.000
_cell.length_c   1.000
_cell.angle_alpha   90.00
_cell.angle_beta   90.00
_cell.angle_gamma   90.00
#
_symmetry.space_group_name_H-M   'P 1'
#
loop_
_entity.id
_entity.type
_entity.pdbx_description
1 polymer ?
#
loop_
_entity_poly.entity_id
_entity_poly.type
_entity_poly.pdbx_seq_one_letter_code
_entity_poly.pdbx_strand_id
1 'polypeptide(L)'
;MTRKPLAALLVVFFLTGSMAGCLGSGGLDVLPEKKGIPGGLTLACLRSSMYTSMVIEIDYEPGYRPYASSVDLLIDRLNSVCDKPSGISVEYDEVDFGHEGAWSAQDVRDKGWEQKDTSPREGTTLYWQILFPAGTYDSDSVLGVAVDASTVALFSDSIDEA
;
A
#
# COMPACT_ATOMS: atom_id res chain seq x y z
N MET A 1 27.87 -15.09 -53.28
CA MET A 1 28.17 -14.51 -51.94
C MET A 1 27.09 -13.50 -51.56
N THR A 2 25.99 -13.97 -50.98
CA THR A 2 24.85 -13.15 -50.54
C THR A 2 24.99 -12.82 -49.05
N ARG A 3 25.87 -11.86 -48.72
CA ARG A 3 26.03 -11.32 -47.35
C ARG A 3 24.98 -10.27 -46.95
N LYS A 4 24.01 -10.00 -47.84
CA LYS A 4 22.99 -8.96 -47.67
C LYS A 4 21.90 -9.23 -46.60
N PRO A 5 21.47 -10.47 -46.27
CA PRO A 5 20.36 -10.65 -45.33
C PRO A 5 20.78 -10.45 -43.87
N LEU A 6 22.05 -10.70 -43.52
CA LEU A 6 22.55 -10.57 -42.15
C LEU A 6 22.70 -9.11 -41.71
N ALA A 7 23.15 -8.25 -42.63
CA ALA A 7 23.28 -6.81 -42.38
C ALA A 7 21.91 -6.15 -42.22
N ALA A 8 20.92 -6.56 -43.02
CA ALA A 8 19.54 -6.09 -42.87
C ALA A 8 18.93 -6.49 -41.52
N LEU A 9 19.20 -7.73 -41.06
CA LEU A 9 18.70 -8.23 -39.78
C LEU A 9 19.29 -7.47 -38.58
N LEU A 10 20.58 -7.15 -38.63
CA LEU A 10 21.26 -6.36 -37.58
C LEU A 10 20.74 -4.92 -37.52
N VAL A 11 20.49 -4.29 -38.66
CA VAL A 11 19.93 -2.92 -38.70
C VAL A 11 18.51 -2.89 -38.12
N VAL A 12 17.69 -3.90 -38.39
CA VAL A 12 16.36 -4.02 -37.78
C VAL A 12 16.45 -4.21 -36.26
N PHE A 13 17.40 -4.99 -35.76
CA PHE A 13 17.59 -5.21 -34.32
C PHE A 13 18.06 -3.94 -33.58
N PHE A 14 18.90 -3.12 -34.21
CA PHE A 14 19.31 -1.82 -33.65
C PHE A 14 18.20 -0.76 -33.71
N LEU A 15 17.34 -0.80 -34.73
CA LEU A 15 16.20 0.12 -34.86
C LEU A 15 15.04 -0.22 -33.90
N THR A 16 14.86 -1.49 -33.50
CA THR A 16 13.85 -1.85 -32.48
C THR A 16 14.33 -1.59 -31.05
N GLY A 17 15.65 -1.61 -30.81
CA GLY A 17 16.23 -1.31 -29.49
C GLY A 17 16.04 0.15 -29.04
N SER A 18 15.96 1.10 -29.98
CA SER A 18 15.73 2.52 -29.66
C SER A 18 14.28 2.88 -29.33
N MET A 19 13.32 1.98 -29.59
CA MET A 19 11.92 2.14 -29.17
C MET A 19 11.65 1.58 -27.76
N ALA A 20 12.52 0.73 -27.21
CA ALA A 20 12.39 0.23 -25.83
C ALA A 20 12.63 1.32 -24.77
N GLY A 21 13.36 2.39 -25.13
CA GLY A 21 13.59 3.56 -24.26
C GLY A 21 12.48 4.62 -24.29
N CYS A 22 11.52 4.50 -25.22
CA CYS A 22 10.34 5.39 -25.35
C CYS A 22 9.04 4.72 -24.88
N LEU A 23 9.11 3.58 -24.20
CA LEU A 23 8.02 3.12 -23.34
C LEU A 23 8.07 3.96 -22.05
N GLY A 24 7.64 5.22 -22.19
CA GLY A 24 7.35 6.09 -21.07
C GLY A 24 6.29 5.47 -20.18
N SER A 25 6.23 5.95 -18.94
CA SER A 25 5.44 5.46 -17.81
C SER A 25 3.92 5.32 -18.01
N GLY A 26 3.37 5.51 -19.21
CA GLY A 26 1.96 5.28 -19.55
C GLY A 26 1.68 4.03 -20.42
N GLY A 27 2.72 3.27 -20.81
CA GLY A 27 2.54 2.00 -21.54
C GLY A 27 2.33 0.78 -20.63
N LEU A 28 2.56 0.96 -19.32
CA LEU A 28 2.42 -0.08 -18.30
C LEU A 28 1.09 -0.01 -17.53
N ASP A 29 0.20 0.93 -17.83
CA ASP A 29 -1.13 1.05 -17.17
C ASP A 29 -2.07 -0.13 -17.52
N VAL A 30 -1.66 -1.03 -18.43
CA VAL A 30 -2.32 -2.31 -18.71
C VAL A 30 -1.88 -3.42 -17.73
N LEU A 31 -0.82 -3.19 -16.97
CA LEU A 31 -0.45 -4.05 -15.84
C LEU A 31 -1.07 -3.42 -14.60
N PRO A 32 -1.92 -4.15 -13.86
CA PRO A 32 -2.46 -3.63 -12.60
C PRO A 32 -1.30 -3.16 -11.73
N GLU A 33 -1.43 -1.96 -11.18
CA GLU A 33 -0.49 -1.41 -10.23
C GLU A 33 -0.24 -2.50 -9.18
N LYS A 34 1.01 -2.92 -9.01
CA LYS A 34 1.33 -3.98 -8.05
C LYS A 34 1.14 -3.38 -6.66
N LYS A 35 -0.07 -3.55 -6.11
CA LYS A 35 -0.49 -3.22 -4.73
C LYS A 35 0.57 -3.60 -3.68
N GLY A 36 1.36 -4.60 -4.02
CA GLY A 36 2.54 -5.04 -3.30
C GLY A 36 2.22 -6.28 -2.50
N ILE A 37 3.12 -6.65 -1.60
CA ILE A 37 2.88 -7.70 -0.61
C ILE A 37 3.20 -7.14 0.76
N PRO A 38 2.60 -7.66 1.84
CA PRO A 38 2.97 -7.31 3.20
C PRO A 38 4.49 -7.30 3.40
N GLY A 39 5.02 -6.21 3.96
CA GLY A 39 6.46 -6.00 4.15
C GLY A 39 7.22 -5.51 2.91
N GLY A 40 6.59 -5.37 1.75
CA GLY A 40 7.21 -4.90 0.51
C GLY A 40 7.84 -3.50 0.60
N LEU A 41 7.43 -2.68 1.57
CA LEU A 41 7.96 -1.34 1.84
C LEU A 41 9.01 -1.27 2.95
N THR A 42 9.46 -2.40 3.52
CA THR A 42 10.39 -2.41 4.67
C THR A 42 11.63 -1.54 4.44
N LEU A 43 12.26 -1.63 3.27
CA LEU A 43 13.45 -0.81 2.96
C LEU A 43 13.13 0.68 2.83
N ALA A 44 11.91 1.05 2.43
CA ALA A 44 11.48 2.44 2.37
C ALA A 44 11.31 3.03 3.78
N CYS A 45 10.83 2.22 4.74
CA CYS A 45 10.74 2.61 6.15
C CYS A 45 12.10 2.94 6.77
N LEU A 46 13.17 2.28 6.32
CA LEU A 46 14.54 2.44 6.85
C LEU A 46 15.40 3.47 6.10
N ARG A 47 14.95 4.01 4.96
CA ARG A 47 15.74 4.92 4.12
C ARG A 47 15.29 6.38 4.28
N SER A 48 15.82 7.07 5.29
CA SER A 48 15.61 8.51 5.51
C SER A 48 16.08 9.40 4.36
N SER A 49 17.05 8.95 3.55
CA SER A 49 17.55 9.71 2.39
C SER A 49 16.58 9.77 1.21
N MET A 50 15.57 8.89 1.18
CA MET A 50 14.57 8.82 0.10
C MET A 50 13.17 9.12 0.61
N TYR A 51 12.80 8.57 1.77
CA TYR A 51 11.50 8.79 2.41
C TYR A 51 11.72 9.39 3.78
N THR A 52 11.46 10.69 3.87
CA THR A 52 11.75 11.49 5.07
C THR A 52 10.58 11.53 6.04
N SER A 53 9.35 11.35 5.55
CA SER A 53 8.10 11.40 6.31
C SER A 53 7.21 10.18 6.04
N MET A 54 6.25 9.97 6.93
CA MET A 54 5.20 8.96 6.78
C MET A 54 3.86 9.54 7.25
N VAL A 55 2.79 9.28 6.51
CA VAL A 55 1.41 9.54 6.88
C VAL A 55 0.72 8.19 7.13
N ILE A 56 0.06 8.07 8.27
CA ILE A 56 -0.83 6.94 8.57
C ILE A 56 -2.26 7.41 8.33
N GLU A 57 -2.87 6.91 7.27
CA GLU A 57 -4.29 7.08 6.93
C GLU A 57 -5.08 6.08 7.78
N ILE A 58 -5.98 6.57 8.64
CA ILE A 58 -6.86 5.74 9.45
C ILE A 58 -8.29 5.92 8.94
N ASP A 59 -8.76 4.94 8.17
CA ASP A 59 -10.12 4.90 7.65
C ASP A 59 -10.96 4.02 8.58
N TYR A 60 -12.02 4.57 9.16
CA TYR A 60 -12.82 3.85 10.16
C TYR A 60 -14.31 4.00 9.90
N GLU A 61 -15.08 2.96 10.21
CA GLU A 61 -16.54 3.07 10.19
C GLU A 61 -17.08 3.87 11.38
N PRO A 62 -18.27 4.51 11.25
CA PRO A 62 -18.89 5.22 12.36
C PRO A 62 -18.98 4.36 13.63
N GLY A 63 -18.38 4.84 14.72
CA GLY A 63 -18.30 4.12 15.99
C GLY A 63 -17.09 3.19 16.16
N TYR A 64 -16.29 2.98 15.12
CA TYR A 64 -15.11 2.11 15.12
C TYR A 64 -13.77 2.86 15.20
N ARG A 65 -13.81 4.16 15.49
CA ARG A 65 -12.59 4.96 15.64
C ARG A 65 -11.67 4.39 16.73
N PRO A 66 -10.38 4.12 16.45
CA PRO A 66 -9.47 3.60 17.45
C PRO A 66 -9.22 4.62 18.59
N TYR A 67 -8.92 4.10 19.78
CA TYR A 67 -8.48 4.92 20.91
C TYR A 67 -7.19 5.67 20.56
N ALA A 68 -7.14 6.96 20.90
CA ALA A 68 -5.97 7.81 20.67
C ALA A 68 -4.68 7.20 21.26
N SER A 69 -4.75 6.62 22.46
CA SER A 69 -3.61 5.96 23.10
C SER A 69 -3.06 4.76 22.33
N SER A 70 -3.91 4.04 21.60
CA SER A 70 -3.49 2.92 20.75
C SER A 70 -2.75 3.42 19.51
N VAL A 71 -3.21 4.54 18.96
CA VAL A 71 -2.55 5.22 17.83
C VAL A 71 -1.23 5.85 18.28
N ASP A 72 -1.17 6.47 19.46
CA ASP A 72 0.08 7.00 20.03
C ASP A 72 1.13 5.89 20.20
N LEU A 73 0.71 4.72 20.72
CA LEU A 73 1.60 3.56 20.84
C LEU A 73 2.10 3.07 19.48
N LEU A 74 1.24 3.05 18.45
CA LEU A 74 1.65 2.72 17.08
C LEU A 74 2.71 3.71 16.59
N ILE A 75 2.48 5.01 16.74
CA ILE A 75 3.42 6.06 16.34
C ILE A 75 4.76 5.89 17.07
N ASP A 76 4.74 5.66 18.38
CA ASP A 76 5.96 5.43 19.17
C ASP A 76 6.74 4.21 18.67
N ARG A 77 6.04 3.11 18.35
CA ARG A 77 6.67 1.92 17.78
C ARG A 77 7.26 2.22 16.41
N LEU A 78 6.54 2.91 15.53
CA LEU A 78 7.03 3.28 14.21
C LEU A 78 8.24 4.21 14.31
N ASN A 79 8.22 5.22 15.18
CA ASN A 79 9.36 6.09 15.45
C ASN A 79 10.58 5.32 16.00
N SER A 80 10.36 4.23 16.74
CA SER A 80 11.46 3.41 17.27
C SER A 80 12.15 2.52 16.23
N VAL A 81 11.48 2.24 15.10
CA VAL A 81 11.98 1.29 14.08
C VAL A 81 12.19 1.92 12.70
N CYS A 82 11.46 2.98 12.36
CA CYS A 82 11.55 3.68 11.09
C CYS A 82 12.50 4.88 11.22
N ASP A 83 13.26 5.13 10.16
CA ASP A 83 14.09 6.34 10.08
C ASP A 83 13.37 7.38 9.22
N LYS A 84 12.63 8.28 9.89
CA LYS A 84 11.74 9.29 9.29
C LYS A 84 12.03 10.67 9.89
N PRO A 85 13.09 11.37 9.44
CA PRO A 85 13.55 12.62 10.05
C PRO A 85 12.53 13.77 10.01
N SER A 86 11.59 13.73 9.06
CA SER A 86 10.49 14.71 8.95
C SER A 86 9.25 14.31 9.78
N GLY A 87 9.32 13.18 10.50
CA GLY A 87 8.27 12.70 11.40
C GLY A 87 7.23 11.77 10.75
N ILE A 88 6.34 11.30 11.61
CA ILE A 88 5.19 10.46 11.27
C ILE A 88 3.93 11.21 11.72
N SER A 89 2.95 11.36 10.84
CA SER A 89 1.66 12.00 11.13
C SER A 89 0.51 11.02 10.89
N VAL A 90 -0.68 11.37 11.38
CA VAL A 90 -1.89 10.56 11.26
C VAL A 90 -3.02 11.42 10.70
N GLU A 91 -3.76 10.83 9.76
CA GLU A 91 -4.98 11.36 9.17
C GLU A 91 -6.12 10.39 9.49
N TYR A 92 -7.32 10.93 9.68
CA TYR A 92 -8.49 10.18 10.14
C TYR A 92 -9.68 10.49 9.25
N ASP A 93 -10.24 9.44 8.68
CA ASP A 93 -11.39 9.55 7.80
C ASP A 93 -12.49 8.58 8.25
N GLU A 94 -13.67 9.14 8.54
CA GLU A 94 -14.86 8.34 8.83
C GLU A 94 -15.49 7.94 7.50
N VAL A 95 -15.54 6.62 7.23
CA VAL A 95 -15.91 6.05 5.93
C VAL A 95 -16.98 4.99 6.11
N ASP A 96 -17.96 4.92 5.21
CA ASP A 96 -18.85 3.77 5.06
C ASP A 96 -18.27 2.83 4.00
N PHE A 97 -17.77 1.66 4.40
CA PHE A 97 -17.19 0.72 3.45
C PHE A 97 -18.25 -0.01 2.62
N GLY A 98 -19.54 0.05 2.99
CA GLY A 98 -20.62 -0.64 2.30
C GLY A 98 -20.39 -2.15 2.19
N HIS A 99 -19.86 -2.76 3.25
CA HIS A 99 -19.61 -4.20 3.35
C HIS A 99 -20.60 -4.86 4.30
N GLU A 100 -21.00 -6.09 4.00
CA GLU A 100 -21.88 -6.91 4.86
C GLU A 100 -21.26 -8.28 5.09
N GLY A 101 -21.45 -8.82 6.29
CA GLY A 101 -20.96 -10.15 6.66
C GLY A 101 -19.52 -10.13 7.17
N ALA A 102 -18.85 -11.29 7.10
CA ALA A 102 -17.48 -11.42 7.57
C ALA A 102 -16.49 -10.96 6.49
N TRP A 103 -15.42 -10.30 6.91
CA TRP A 103 -14.38 -9.78 6.04
C TRP A 103 -13.41 -10.87 5.59
N SER A 104 -13.07 -10.87 4.31
CA SER A 104 -11.92 -11.62 3.77
C SER A 104 -10.75 -10.70 3.46
N ALA A 105 -9.55 -11.26 3.31
CA ALA A 105 -8.37 -10.51 2.87
C ALA A 105 -8.58 -9.84 1.49
N GLN A 106 -9.48 -10.37 0.66
CA GLN A 106 -9.78 -9.76 -0.63
C GLN A 106 -10.71 -8.56 -0.48
N ASP A 107 -11.71 -8.64 0.40
CA ASP A 107 -12.59 -7.49 0.71
C ASP A 107 -11.77 -6.33 1.27
N VAL A 108 -10.85 -6.61 2.20
CA VAL A 108 -9.93 -5.60 2.77
C VAL A 108 -9.07 -4.96 1.68
N ARG A 109 -8.56 -5.74 0.71
CA ARG A 109 -7.82 -5.16 -0.43
C ARG A 109 -8.72 -4.28 -1.28
N ASP A 110 -9.89 -4.74 -1.64
CA ASP A 110 -10.72 -4.02 -2.59
C ASP A 110 -11.27 -2.74 -1.96
N LYS A 111 -11.75 -2.81 -0.71
CA LYS A 111 -12.18 -1.64 0.06
C LYS A 111 -11.05 -0.68 0.41
N GLY A 112 -9.87 -1.18 0.80
CA GLY A 112 -8.72 -0.32 1.04
C GLY A 112 -8.34 0.49 -0.21
N TRP A 113 -8.33 -0.13 -1.38
CA TRP A 113 -8.02 0.58 -2.64
C TRP A 113 -9.14 1.49 -3.14
N GLU A 114 -10.41 1.18 -2.84
CA GLU A 114 -11.54 2.08 -3.12
C GLU A 114 -11.43 3.40 -2.33
N GLN A 115 -10.91 3.35 -1.10
CA GLN A 115 -10.83 4.50 -0.19
C GLN A 115 -9.45 5.16 -0.14
N LYS A 116 -8.46 4.60 -0.83
CA LYS A 116 -7.09 5.11 -0.79
C LYS A 116 -6.97 6.43 -1.54
N ASP A 117 -6.72 7.51 -0.79
CA ASP A 117 -6.51 8.85 -1.36
C ASP A 117 -5.16 8.96 -2.08
N THR A 118 -4.11 8.37 -1.51
CA THR A 118 -2.74 8.51 -2.01
C THR A 118 -2.06 7.17 -2.25
N SER A 119 -1.31 7.07 -3.36
CA SER A 119 -0.45 5.91 -3.64
C SER A 119 0.51 5.69 -2.46
N PRO A 120 0.86 4.44 -2.11
CA PRO A 120 1.69 4.13 -0.93
C PRO A 120 3.05 4.87 -0.85
N ARG A 121 3.48 5.45 -1.97
CA ARG A 121 4.67 6.28 -2.10
C ARG A 121 4.36 7.49 -2.96
N GLU A 122 4.52 8.69 -2.39
CA GLU A 122 4.41 9.93 -3.16
C GLU A 122 5.54 10.88 -2.77
N GLY A 123 6.34 11.28 -3.76
CA GLY A 123 7.52 12.10 -3.52
C GLY A 123 8.46 11.46 -2.50
N THR A 124 8.60 12.12 -1.34
CA THR A 124 9.42 11.68 -0.21
C THR A 124 8.61 11.20 0.99
N THR A 125 7.30 10.99 0.82
CA THR A 125 6.37 10.56 1.88
C THR A 125 5.90 9.13 1.61
N LEU A 126 5.80 8.34 2.67
CA LEU A 126 5.12 7.04 2.65
C LEU A 126 3.69 7.19 3.18
N TYR A 127 2.74 6.51 2.55
CA TYR A 127 1.35 6.48 2.98
C TYR A 127 0.97 5.06 3.35
N TRP A 128 0.61 4.85 4.61
CA TRP A 128 0.15 3.58 5.14
C TRP A 128 -1.30 3.73 5.55
N GLN A 129 -2.14 2.79 5.14
CA GLN A 129 -3.56 2.78 5.40
C GLN A 129 -3.90 1.70 6.43
N ILE A 130 -4.67 2.08 7.44
CA ILE A 130 -5.18 1.20 8.47
C ILE A 130 -6.70 1.32 8.47
N LEU A 131 -7.38 0.24 8.10
CA LEU A 131 -8.83 0.16 8.11
C LEU A 131 -9.32 -0.32 9.47
N PHE A 132 -10.35 0.34 9.99
CA PHE A 132 -11.14 -0.11 11.14
C PHE A 132 -12.59 -0.32 10.70
N PRO A 133 -12.88 -1.42 9.99
CA PRO A 133 -14.24 -1.75 9.60
C PRO A 133 -15.07 -2.27 10.77
N ALA A 134 -16.37 -2.21 10.60
CA ALA A 134 -17.35 -2.91 11.41
C ALA A 134 -17.37 -4.41 11.09
N GLY A 135 -17.66 -5.23 12.09
CA GLY A 135 -17.72 -6.68 11.97
C GLY A 135 -16.39 -7.38 12.20
N THR A 136 -16.37 -8.67 11.86
CA THR A 136 -15.27 -9.58 12.13
C THR A 136 -14.66 -10.12 10.84
N TYR A 137 -13.44 -10.64 10.95
CA TYR A 137 -12.84 -11.42 9.88
C TYR A 137 -13.54 -12.79 9.73
N ASP A 138 -13.41 -13.43 8.58
CA ASP A 138 -14.00 -14.75 8.27
C ASP A 138 -13.53 -15.90 9.18
N SER A 139 -12.50 -15.63 9.97
CA SER A 139 -11.88 -16.57 10.90
C SER A 139 -11.88 -15.98 12.30
N ASP A 140 -12.58 -16.64 13.23
CA ASP A 140 -12.95 -16.18 14.59
C ASP A 140 -11.78 -15.75 15.51
N SER A 141 -10.52 -15.95 15.11
CA SER A 141 -9.33 -15.60 15.91
C SER A 141 -8.43 -14.53 15.28
N VAL A 142 -8.86 -13.93 14.16
CA VAL A 142 -8.09 -12.92 13.45
C VAL A 142 -8.45 -11.53 13.96
N LEU A 143 -7.51 -10.90 14.67
CA LEU A 143 -7.65 -9.53 15.17
C LEU A 143 -7.35 -8.48 14.10
N GLY A 144 -6.64 -8.88 13.05
CA GLY A 144 -6.24 -8.00 11.96
C GLY A 144 -5.44 -8.70 10.88
N VAL A 145 -5.41 -8.11 9.69
CA VAL A 145 -4.77 -8.67 8.50
C VAL A 145 -4.03 -7.59 7.71
N ALA A 146 -2.77 -7.85 7.37
CA ALA A 146 -2.03 -7.05 6.39
C ALA A 146 -2.20 -7.69 5.02
N VAL A 147 -2.70 -6.93 4.05
CA VAL A 147 -3.12 -7.49 2.76
C VAL A 147 -2.26 -7.07 1.57
N ASP A 148 -1.62 -5.91 1.69
CA ASP A 148 -0.75 -5.28 0.69
C ASP A 148 0.49 -4.69 1.36
N ALA A 149 1.35 -4.00 0.61
CA ALA A 149 2.58 -3.45 1.16
C ALA A 149 2.38 -2.29 2.15
N SER A 150 1.18 -1.70 2.18
CA SER A 150 0.83 -0.52 2.96
C SER A 150 -0.60 -0.52 3.49
N THR A 151 -1.34 -1.63 3.40
CA THR A 151 -2.74 -1.69 3.83
C THR A 151 -2.94 -2.81 4.84
N VAL A 152 -3.50 -2.44 5.99
CA VAL A 152 -3.83 -3.32 7.11
C VAL A 152 -5.27 -3.06 7.53
N ALA A 153 -6.00 -4.10 7.95
CA ALA A 153 -7.27 -3.94 8.66
C ALA A 153 -7.15 -4.50 10.08
N LEU A 154 -7.81 -3.83 11.03
CA LEU A 154 -7.93 -4.25 12.43
C LEU A 154 -9.43 -4.35 12.78
N PHE A 155 -9.84 -5.46 13.39
CA PHE A 155 -11.25 -5.76 13.66
C PHE A 155 -11.55 -5.52 15.15
N SER A 156 -12.08 -4.35 15.48
CA SER A 156 -12.36 -3.95 16.87
C SER A 156 -13.29 -4.94 17.58
N ASP A 157 -14.30 -5.46 16.88
CA ASP A 157 -15.24 -6.45 17.44
C ASP A 157 -14.52 -7.71 17.91
N SER A 158 -13.51 -8.18 17.16
CA SER A 158 -12.69 -9.33 17.56
C SER A 158 -11.66 -9.01 18.66
N ILE A 159 -11.18 -7.75 18.72
CA ILE A 159 -10.22 -7.30 19.73
C ILE A 159 -10.89 -7.16 21.10
N ASP A 160 -12.11 -6.63 21.14
CA ASP A 160 -12.84 -6.40 22.39
C ASP A 160 -13.31 -7.71 23.07
N GLU A 161 -13.39 -8.80 22.30
CA GLU A 161 -13.76 -10.14 22.78
C GLU A 161 -12.57 -11.00 23.24
N ALA A 162 -11.33 -10.58 22.95
CA ALA A 162 -10.10 -11.34 23.22
C ALA A 162 -9.55 -11.18 24.66
#